data_AF-A0A953JRA0-F1
#
_entry.id   AF-A0A953JRA0-F1
#
_cell.length_a   1.000
_cell.length_b   1.000
_cell.length_c   1.000
_cell.angle_alpha   90.00
_cell.angle_beta   90.00
_cell.angle_gamma   90.00
#
_symmetry.space_group_name_H-M   'P 1'
#
loop_
_entity.id
_entity.type
_entity.pdbx_description
1 polymer ?
#
loop_
_entity_poly.entity_id
_entity_poly.type
_entity_poly.pdbx_seq_one_letter_code
_entity_poly.pdbx_strand_id
1 'polypeptide(L)'
;MPIAYTVVAFTTVTAAALRSTWSPCGWSMLSSITPLTEAGRGHRFGVTAAWFIAGGALGGSALGATGVVGAALMKALGLDASVRTLLAALACLVATGFDSRLLVPELPHHRRQVNEDWLDEFRPWVYSGGFGLQIGCGLATYIMTAAVYLVPTLGALSASSGTAILLGVAFGTARGVAVLAGFANRDPRRLAAFHRRFAAMDEPVRVTVTVSLIAATLALATAPVTPIASAIPVLALVVGFATATALSRAQADRTVILPSAPLSEATKLDLRTNEPTTA
;
A
#
# COMPACT_ATOMS: atom_id res chain seq x y z
N MET A 1 17.90 9.09 -18.24
CA MET A 1 16.68 8.27 -18.14
C MET A 1 15.50 9.15 -18.55
N PRO A 2 14.58 8.69 -19.42
CA PRO A 2 13.49 9.50 -19.92
C PRO A 2 12.45 9.79 -18.83
N ILE A 3 11.84 10.98 -18.87
CA ILE A 3 10.76 11.42 -17.95
C ILE A 3 9.64 10.38 -17.86
N ALA A 4 9.33 9.73 -18.99
CA ALA A 4 8.28 8.71 -19.09
C ALA A 4 8.51 7.50 -18.17
N TYR A 5 9.77 7.05 -17.98
CA TYR A 5 10.10 5.99 -17.02
C TYR A 5 9.74 6.39 -15.60
N THR A 6 10.13 7.61 -15.22
CA THR A 6 9.86 8.16 -13.88
C THR A 6 8.36 8.21 -13.61
N VAL A 7 7.55 8.66 -14.57
CA VAL A 7 6.08 8.68 -14.44
C VAL A 7 5.51 7.28 -14.18
N VAL A 8 5.94 6.27 -14.94
CA VAL A 8 5.48 4.89 -14.73
C VAL A 8 5.92 4.38 -13.35
N ALA A 9 7.15 4.67 -12.93
CA ALA A 9 7.65 4.27 -11.63
C ALA A 9 6.87 4.90 -10.47
N PHE A 10 6.61 6.22 -10.51
CA PHE A 10 5.81 6.90 -9.50
C PHE A 10 4.38 6.36 -9.43
N THR A 11 3.77 6.07 -10.57
CA THR A 11 2.43 5.47 -10.64
C THR A 11 2.43 4.09 -9.99
N THR A 12 3.44 3.28 -10.30
CA THR A 12 3.58 1.92 -9.79
C THR A 12 3.75 1.89 -8.28
N VAL A 13 4.62 2.75 -7.72
CA VAL A 13 4.81 2.81 -6.26
C VAL A 13 3.58 3.40 -5.54
N THR A 14 2.83 4.29 -6.20
CA THR A 14 1.55 4.78 -5.67
C THR A 14 0.50 3.67 -5.63
N ALA A 15 0.40 2.88 -6.70
CA ALA A 15 -0.47 1.71 -6.75
C ALA A 15 -0.10 0.67 -5.67
N ALA A 16 1.21 0.43 -5.48
CA ALA A 16 1.72 -0.42 -4.41
C ALA A 16 1.33 0.09 -3.02
N ALA A 17 1.51 1.39 -2.76
CA ALA A 17 1.14 2.02 -1.50
C ALA A 17 -0.36 1.89 -1.22
N LEU A 18 -1.20 2.17 -2.23
CA LEU A 18 -2.66 2.03 -2.13
C LEU A 18 -3.06 0.61 -1.75
N ARG A 19 -2.65 -0.40 -2.53
CA ARG A 19 -3.01 -1.80 -2.26
C ARG A 19 -2.52 -2.30 -0.89
N SER A 20 -1.37 -1.78 -0.46
CA SER A 20 -0.79 -2.10 0.85
C SER A 20 -1.55 -1.46 2.03
N THR A 21 -2.59 -0.66 1.81
CA THR A 21 -3.42 -0.12 2.90
C THR A 21 -4.30 -1.20 3.56
N TRP A 22 -4.59 -2.27 2.82
CA TRP A 22 -5.35 -3.41 3.32
C TRP A 22 -4.45 -4.39 4.09
N SER A 23 -5.06 -5.18 4.97
CA SER A 23 -4.41 -6.27 5.69
C SER A 23 -5.40 -7.44 5.84
N PRO A 24 -4.93 -8.70 5.93
CA PRO A 24 -5.82 -9.87 5.98
C PRO A 24 -6.66 -9.94 7.24
N CYS A 25 -6.18 -9.32 8.32
CA CYS A 25 -6.75 -9.40 9.66
C CYS A 25 -8.06 -8.60 9.79
N GLY A 26 -8.53 -7.89 8.75
CA GLY A 26 -9.78 -7.12 8.78
C GLY A 26 -9.76 -5.84 9.64
N TRP A 27 -8.86 -5.77 10.63
CA TRP A 27 -8.60 -4.63 11.50
C TRP A 27 -7.37 -3.87 10.96
N SER A 28 -7.61 -2.94 10.04
CA SER A 28 -6.55 -2.07 9.55
C SER A 28 -6.04 -1.18 10.68
N MET A 29 -4.74 -0.85 10.71
CA MET A 29 -4.18 0.21 11.57
C MET A 29 -4.98 1.54 11.50
N LEU A 30 -5.69 1.75 10.38
CA LEU A 30 -6.61 2.86 10.16
C LEU A 30 -7.81 2.92 11.13
N SER A 31 -8.15 1.83 11.81
CA SER A 31 -9.17 1.83 12.87
C SER A 31 -8.60 2.09 14.26
N SER A 32 -7.33 1.79 14.47
CA SER A 32 -6.66 1.96 15.78
C SER A 32 -6.23 3.40 16.01
N ILE A 33 -5.88 4.13 14.95
CA ILE A 33 -5.55 5.57 14.97
C ILE A 33 -6.68 6.35 14.29
N THR A 34 -7.65 6.79 15.09
CA THR A 34 -8.79 7.64 14.66
C THR A 34 -9.06 8.71 15.71
N PRO A 35 -9.82 9.77 15.40
CA PRO A 35 -10.23 10.72 16.44
C PRO A 35 -10.97 10.09 17.61
N LEU A 36 -11.79 9.05 17.36
CA LEU A 36 -12.50 8.32 18.42
C LEU A 36 -11.52 7.61 19.36
N THR A 37 -10.58 6.83 18.82
CA THR A 37 -9.65 6.04 19.63
C THR A 37 -8.61 6.91 20.33
N GLU A 38 -8.11 7.95 19.65
CA GLU A 38 -7.15 8.90 20.22
C GLU A 38 -7.78 9.74 21.34
N ALA A 39 -9.04 10.17 21.19
CA ALA A 39 -9.76 10.87 22.26
C ALA A 39 -9.96 9.98 23.49
N GLY A 40 -10.23 8.68 23.30
CA GLY A 40 -10.30 7.70 24.39
C GLY A 40 -8.99 7.58 25.17
N ARG A 41 -7.84 7.82 24.52
CA ARG A 41 -6.50 7.84 25.14
C ARG A 41 -6.05 9.23 25.61
N GLY A 42 -6.89 10.26 25.48
CA GLY A 42 -6.52 11.64 25.84
C GLY A 42 -5.56 12.31 24.85
N HIS A 43 -5.42 11.78 23.63
CA HIS A 43 -4.50 12.26 22.60
C HIS A 43 -5.21 13.01 21.47
N ARG A 44 -4.46 13.88 20.79
CA ARG A 44 -4.96 14.63 19.62
C ARG A 44 -4.60 13.89 18.35
N PHE A 45 -5.61 13.40 17.63
CA PHE A 45 -5.44 12.70 16.36
C PHE A 45 -4.50 13.40 15.38
N GLY A 46 -4.57 14.73 15.25
CA GLY A 46 -3.71 15.47 14.32
C GLY A 46 -2.22 15.32 14.62
N VAL A 47 -1.84 15.24 15.90
CA VAL A 47 -0.44 15.05 16.32
C VAL A 47 0.00 13.62 16.04
N THR A 48 -0.83 12.64 16.40
CA THR A 48 -0.57 11.21 16.14
C THR A 48 -0.46 10.93 14.64
N ALA A 49 -1.35 11.51 13.83
CA ALA A 49 -1.30 11.40 12.37
C ALA A 49 -0.06 12.06 11.77
N ALA A 50 0.37 13.22 12.27
CA ALA A 50 1.59 13.88 11.80
C ALA A 50 2.84 13.02 12.04
N TRP A 51 2.97 12.44 13.24
CA TRP A 51 4.07 11.53 13.55
C TRP A 51 4.00 10.24 12.74
N PHE A 52 2.80 9.70 12.51
CA PHE A 52 2.61 8.54 11.63
C PHE A 52 3.05 8.82 10.19
N ILE A 53 2.69 9.99 9.63
CA ILE A 53 3.10 10.40 8.29
C ILE A 53 4.62 10.62 8.21
N ALA A 54 5.21 11.29 9.21
CA ALA A 54 6.65 11.51 9.29
C ALA A 54 7.42 10.18 9.39
N GLY A 55 6.93 9.26 10.22
CA GLY A 55 7.42 7.89 10.31
C GLY A 55 7.30 7.17 8.97
N GLY A 56 6.15 7.29 8.29
CA GLY A 56 5.92 6.74 6.95
C GLY A 56 6.94 7.21 5.93
N ALA A 57 7.19 8.52 5.85
CA ALA A 57 8.20 9.09 4.97
C ALA A 57 9.61 8.59 5.30
N LEU A 58 9.96 8.48 6.59
CA LEU A 58 11.26 7.98 7.04
C LEU A 58 11.43 6.47 6.77
N GLY A 59 10.37 5.67 6.94
CA GLY A 59 10.39 4.25 6.60
C GLY A 59 10.53 4.06 5.09
N GLY A 60 9.84 4.88 4.31
CA GLY A 60 9.94 4.90 2.86
C GLY A 60 11.33 5.29 2.36
N SER A 61 11.99 6.26 3.01
CA SER A 61 13.35 6.63 2.64
C SER A 61 14.35 5.50 2.92
N ALA A 62 14.16 4.72 3.99
CA ALA A 62 14.96 3.52 4.25
C ALA A 62 14.78 2.46 3.14
N LEU A 63 13.55 2.24 2.67
CA LEU A 63 13.30 1.37 1.52
C LEU A 63 13.97 1.92 0.25
N GLY A 64 13.84 3.23 -0.01
CA GLY A 64 14.48 3.92 -1.13
C GLY A 64 16.01 3.82 -1.10
N ALA A 65 16.62 3.82 0.09
CA ALA A 65 18.07 3.66 0.25
C ALA A 65 18.57 2.31 -0.27
N THR A 66 17.77 1.24 -0.17
CA THR A 66 18.11 -0.05 -0.80
C THR A 66 18.10 0.05 -2.33
N GLY A 67 17.17 0.84 -2.90
CA GLY A 67 17.17 1.21 -4.31
C GLY A 67 18.38 2.04 -4.73
N VAL A 68 18.94 2.89 -3.85
CA VAL A 68 20.18 3.64 -4.11
C VAL A 68 21.37 2.69 -4.29
N VAL A 69 21.49 1.67 -3.42
CA VAL A 69 22.53 0.64 -3.54
C VAL A 69 22.39 -0.10 -4.87
N GLY A 70 21.17 -0.51 -5.23
CA GLY A 70 20.90 -1.12 -6.53
C GLY A 70 21.20 -0.20 -7.71
N ALA A 71 20.91 1.10 -7.60
CA ALA A 71 21.19 2.09 -8.64
C ALA A 71 22.70 2.27 -8.86
N ALA A 72 23.50 2.24 -7.79
CA ALA A 72 24.95 2.25 -7.88
C ALA A 72 25.47 1.00 -8.60
N LEU A 73 24.92 -0.18 -8.30
CA LEU A 73 25.25 -1.42 -8.99
C LEU A 73 24.90 -1.36 -10.48
N MET A 74 23.71 -0.86 -10.83
CA MET A 74 23.30 -0.71 -12.24
C MET A 74 24.24 0.22 -13.03
N LYS A 75 24.77 1.28 -12.38
CA LYS A 75 25.80 2.14 -12.98
C LYS A 75 27.12 1.41 -13.15
N ALA A 76 27.56 0.68 -12.12
CA ALA A 76 28.83 -0.06 -12.15
C ALA A 76 28.85 -1.15 -13.22
N LEU A 77 27.71 -1.80 -13.47
CA LEU A 77 27.55 -2.79 -14.53
C LEU A 77 27.45 -2.17 -15.94
N GLY A 78 27.30 -0.85 -16.05
CA GLY A 78 27.21 -0.16 -17.35
C GLY A 78 26.00 -0.54 -18.19
N LEU A 79 24.90 -1.01 -17.57
CA LEU A 79 23.74 -1.51 -18.31
C LEU A 79 23.05 -0.40 -19.09
N ASP A 80 22.80 -0.66 -20.38
CA ASP A 80 22.08 0.24 -21.26
C ASP A 80 20.68 0.57 -20.73
N ALA A 81 20.19 1.76 -21.06
CA ALA A 81 18.87 2.22 -20.63
C ALA A 81 17.74 1.32 -21.15
N SER A 82 17.87 0.76 -22.34
CA SER A 82 16.87 -0.13 -22.95
C SER A 82 16.77 -1.44 -22.17
N VAL A 83 17.92 -2.02 -21.79
CA VAL A 83 17.99 -3.24 -20.97
C VAL A 83 17.36 -3.00 -19.60
N ARG A 84 17.70 -1.89 -18.93
CA ARG A 84 17.10 -1.54 -17.64
C ARG A 84 15.60 -1.33 -17.71
N THR A 85 15.11 -0.75 -18.81
CA THR A 85 13.67 -0.55 -19.05
C THR A 85 12.97 -1.89 -19.30
N LEU A 86 13.57 -2.80 -20.07
CA LEU A 86 13.05 -4.16 -20.26
C LEU A 86 12.98 -4.93 -18.93
N LEU A 87 14.03 -4.87 -18.11
CA LEU A 87 14.02 -5.48 -16.78
C LEU A 87 12.92 -4.89 -15.88
N ALA A 88 12.64 -3.59 -15.99
CA ALA A 88 11.56 -2.94 -15.26
C ALA A 88 10.19 -3.45 -15.73
N ALA A 89 9.99 -3.60 -17.05
CA ALA A 89 8.77 -4.19 -17.61
C ALA A 89 8.57 -5.63 -17.12
N LEU A 90 9.62 -6.46 -17.14
CA LEU A 90 9.58 -7.83 -16.64
C LEU A 90 9.27 -7.89 -15.14
N ALA A 91 9.86 -7.00 -14.33
CA ALA A 91 9.54 -6.91 -12.91
C ALA A 91 8.06 -6.57 -12.67
N CYS A 92 7.50 -5.60 -13.41
CA CYS A 92 6.07 -5.26 -13.36
C CYS A 92 5.17 -6.44 -13.79
N LEU A 93 5.59 -7.20 -14.80
CA LEU A 93 4.87 -8.39 -15.25
C LEU A 93 4.84 -9.48 -14.16
N VAL A 94 5.98 -9.74 -13.52
CA VAL A 94 6.05 -10.70 -12.40
C VAL A 94 5.15 -10.25 -11.25
N ALA A 95 5.19 -8.97 -10.87
CA ALA A 95 4.32 -8.44 -9.83
C ALA A 95 2.83 -8.58 -10.20
N THR A 96 2.48 -8.35 -11.47
CA THR A 96 1.12 -8.58 -11.99
C THR A 96 0.71 -10.04 -11.84
N GLY A 97 1.61 -11.00 -12.12
CA GLY A 97 1.34 -12.43 -11.97
C GLY A 97 0.97 -12.81 -10.53
N PHE A 98 1.67 -12.26 -9.54
CA PHE A 98 1.32 -12.48 -8.13
C PHE A 98 0.01 -11.78 -7.73
N ASP A 99 -0.18 -10.51 -8.10
CA ASP A 99 -1.37 -9.73 -7.73
C ASP A 99 -2.67 -10.23 -8.41
N SER A 100 -2.53 -10.85 -9.58
CA SER A 100 -3.63 -11.53 -10.30
C SER A 100 -3.90 -12.96 -9.81
N ARG A 101 -3.13 -13.45 -8.82
CA ARG A 101 -3.21 -14.84 -8.30
C ARG A 101 -2.89 -15.92 -9.35
N LEU A 102 -2.16 -15.56 -10.39
CA LEU A 102 -1.68 -16.52 -11.40
C LEU A 102 -0.39 -17.23 -10.93
N LEU A 103 0.35 -16.64 -9.99
CA LEU A 103 1.57 -17.19 -9.42
C LEU A 103 1.38 -17.61 -7.96
N VAL A 104 2.16 -18.61 -7.54
CA VAL A 104 2.21 -19.16 -6.17
C VAL A 104 3.58 -18.89 -5.52
N PRO A 105 3.65 -18.71 -4.17
CA PRO A 105 2.54 -18.75 -3.22
C PRO A 105 1.64 -17.51 -3.34
N GLU A 106 0.42 -17.59 -2.80
CA GLU A 106 -0.44 -16.40 -2.70
C GLU A 106 0.10 -15.43 -1.64
N LEU A 107 -0.03 -14.13 -1.91
CA LEU A 107 0.27 -13.07 -0.97
C LEU A 107 -0.87 -12.91 0.04
N PRO A 108 -0.58 -12.62 1.33
CA PRO A 108 0.72 -12.20 1.87
C PRO A 108 1.62 -13.33 2.40
N HIS A 109 2.91 -13.23 2.08
CA HIS A 109 3.96 -14.13 2.61
C HIS A 109 4.43 -13.74 4.02
N HIS A 110 4.56 -12.44 4.29
CA HIS A 110 4.87 -11.93 5.62
C HIS A 110 3.58 -11.61 6.36
N ARG A 111 3.37 -12.26 7.50
CA ARG A 111 2.15 -12.16 8.30
C ARG A 111 2.40 -11.52 9.66
N ARG A 112 3.04 -10.36 9.66
CA ARG A 112 3.33 -9.59 10.88
C ARG A 112 2.70 -8.21 10.76
N GLN A 113 1.96 -7.81 11.78
CA GLN A 113 1.52 -6.43 11.97
C GLN A 113 2.47 -5.72 12.94
N VAL A 114 2.36 -4.40 12.98
CA VAL A 114 2.93 -3.60 14.08
C VAL A 114 2.37 -4.10 15.43
N ASN A 115 3.14 -3.97 16.50
CA ASN A 115 2.72 -4.44 17.83
C ASN A 115 1.66 -3.48 18.41
N GLU A 116 0.43 -3.98 18.64
CA GLU A 116 -0.68 -3.19 19.17
C GLU A 116 -0.49 -2.82 20.65
N ASP A 117 0.28 -3.60 21.41
CA ASP A 117 0.60 -3.31 22.82
C ASP A 117 1.25 -1.93 23.00
N TRP A 118 1.94 -1.45 21.95
CA TRP A 118 2.57 -0.12 21.95
C TRP A 118 1.57 1.03 22.12
N LEU A 119 0.29 0.82 21.80
CA LEU A 119 -0.76 1.82 21.96
C LEU A 119 -1.00 2.18 23.43
N ASP A 120 -0.78 1.22 24.33
CA ASP A 120 -1.03 1.38 25.77
C ASP A 120 0.29 1.53 26.56
N GLU A 121 1.41 1.09 26.00
CA GLU A 121 2.74 1.18 26.64
C GLU A 121 3.48 2.51 26.35
N PHE A 122 3.37 3.04 25.13
CA PHE A 122 4.22 4.15 24.68
C PHE A 122 3.48 5.46 24.46
N ARG A 123 4.26 6.56 24.48
CA ARG A 123 3.77 7.90 24.14
C ARG A 123 3.30 7.97 22.68
N PRO A 124 2.34 8.86 22.34
CA PRO A 124 1.80 9.03 20.98
C PRO A 124 2.82 9.08 19.88
N TRP A 125 3.83 9.93 20.04
CA TRP A 125 4.84 10.14 19.01
C TRP A 125 5.74 8.90 18.80
N VAL A 126 5.92 8.06 19.84
CA VAL A 126 6.70 6.82 19.76
C VAL A 126 5.92 5.77 18.98
N TYR A 127 4.70 5.44 19.40
CA TYR A 127 3.96 4.38 18.71
C TYR A 127 3.57 4.83 17.31
N SER A 128 3.08 6.05 17.13
CA SER A 128 2.64 6.50 15.80
C SER A 128 3.81 6.68 14.84
N GLY A 129 4.92 7.26 15.30
CA GLY A 129 6.15 7.35 14.52
C GLY A 129 6.72 5.97 14.18
N GLY A 130 6.78 5.06 15.15
CA GLY A 130 7.28 3.70 14.97
C GLY A 130 6.40 2.83 14.07
N PHE A 131 5.08 2.96 14.17
CA PHE A 131 4.14 2.31 13.26
C PHE A 131 4.27 2.89 11.87
N GLY A 132 4.34 4.22 11.75
CA GLY A 132 4.60 4.92 10.51
C GLY A 132 5.88 4.41 9.85
N LEU A 133 6.98 4.29 10.59
CA LEU A 133 8.26 3.77 10.09
C LEU A 133 8.13 2.35 9.52
N GLN A 134 7.53 1.44 10.28
CA GLN A 134 7.34 0.05 9.87
C GLN A 134 6.44 -0.06 8.62
N ILE A 135 5.35 0.70 8.61
CA ILE A 135 4.41 0.78 7.49
C ILE A 135 5.09 1.41 6.27
N GLY A 136 5.85 2.49 6.45
CA GLY A 136 6.56 3.20 5.39
C GLY A 136 7.63 2.35 4.73
N CYS A 137 8.33 1.51 5.51
CA CYS A 137 9.31 0.57 4.99
C CYS A 137 8.68 -0.50 4.08
N GLY A 138 7.39 -0.83 4.27
CA GLY A 138 6.64 -1.74 3.39
C GLY A 138 6.98 -3.22 3.52
N LEU A 139 8.19 -3.55 3.98
CA LEU A 139 8.69 -4.92 4.14
C LEU A 139 8.69 -5.40 5.60
N ALA A 140 8.40 -4.51 6.55
CA ALA A 140 8.32 -4.84 7.98
C ALA A 140 6.91 -5.30 8.43
N THR A 141 5.91 -5.17 7.56
CA THR A 141 4.50 -5.50 7.83
C THR A 141 3.93 -6.44 6.78
N TYR A 142 2.64 -6.77 6.85
CA TYR A 142 1.95 -7.51 5.78
C TYR A 142 2.22 -6.94 4.38
N ILE A 143 2.59 -7.82 3.46
CA ILE A 143 2.83 -7.51 2.05
C ILE A 143 1.66 -8.05 1.23
N MET A 144 0.67 -7.21 0.97
CA MET A 144 -0.57 -7.57 0.26
C MET A 144 -0.44 -7.54 -1.27
N THR A 145 0.71 -7.10 -1.79
CA THR A 145 0.99 -6.94 -3.21
C THR A 145 2.47 -7.10 -3.49
N ALA A 146 2.80 -7.77 -4.59
CA ALA A 146 4.17 -7.88 -5.06
C ALA A 146 4.71 -6.51 -5.54
N ALA A 147 3.84 -5.54 -5.79
CA ALA A 147 4.22 -4.20 -6.20
C ALA A 147 5.07 -3.46 -5.15
N VAL A 148 5.05 -3.86 -3.86
CA VAL A 148 5.95 -3.28 -2.85
C VAL A 148 7.42 -3.49 -3.24
N TYR A 149 7.75 -4.67 -3.78
CA TYR A 149 9.12 -4.98 -4.22
C TYR A 149 9.56 -4.14 -5.43
N LEU A 150 8.60 -3.55 -6.17
CA LEU A 150 8.91 -2.67 -7.28
C LEU A 150 9.47 -1.32 -6.81
N VAL A 151 9.24 -0.91 -5.56
CA VAL A 151 9.77 0.37 -5.04
C VAL A 151 11.31 0.41 -5.11
N PRO A 152 12.07 -0.50 -4.46
CA PRO A 152 13.51 -0.52 -4.59
C PRO A 152 13.98 -0.99 -5.97
N THR A 153 13.23 -1.89 -6.64
CA THR A 153 13.60 -2.43 -7.96
C THR A 153 13.60 -1.36 -9.05
N LEU A 154 12.52 -0.56 -9.14
CA LEU A 154 12.43 0.55 -10.10
C LEU A 154 13.38 1.69 -9.69
N GLY A 155 13.60 1.90 -8.39
CA GLY A 155 14.65 2.78 -7.89
C GLY A 155 16.03 2.38 -8.41
N ALA A 156 16.39 1.10 -8.32
CA ALA A 156 17.65 0.57 -8.81
C ALA A 156 17.78 0.68 -10.33
N LEU A 157 16.76 0.25 -11.08
CA LEU A 157 16.76 0.23 -12.54
C LEU A 157 16.76 1.65 -13.15
N SER A 158 16.29 2.66 -12.42
CA SER A 158 16.47 4.06 -12.80
C SER A 158 17.95 4.48 -12.91
N ALA A 159 18.86 3.78 -12.22
CA ALA A 159 20.25 4.17 -12.00
C ALA A 159 20.40 5.63 -11.53
N SER A 160 19.51 6.08 -10.65
CA SER A 160 19.51 7.43 -10.08
C SER A 160 19.21 7.36 -8.59
N SER A 161 20.17 7.79 -7.76
CA SER A 161 20.00 7.81 -6.31
C SER A 161 18.84 8.72 -5.90
N GLY A 162 18.68 9.87 -6.56
CA GLY A 162 17.58 10.79 -6.31
C GLY A 162 16.23 10.17 -6.63
N THR A 163 16.11 9.47 -7.77
CA THR A 163 14.88 8.77 -8.14
C THR A 163 14.56 7.64 -7.17
N ALA A 164 15.55 6.84 -6.77
CA ALA A 164 15.35 5.76 -5.79
C ALA A 164 14.83 6.27 -4.44
N ILE A 165 15.43 7.33 -3.89
CA ILE A 165 14.96 7.96 -2.64
C ILE A 165 13.56 8.54 -2.82
N LEU A 166 13.29 9.27 -3.91
CA LEU A 166 11.99 9.88 -4.15
C LEU A 166 10.87 8.82 -4.28
N LEU A 167 11.13 7.70 -4.94
CA LEU A 167 10.16 6.59 -5.04
C LEU A 167 9.87 5.99 -3.66
N GLY A 168 10.90 5.78 -2.84
CA GLY A 168 10.75 5.29 -1.46
C GLY A 168 9.95 6.26 -0.58
N VAL A 169 10.32 7.54 -0.59
CA VAL A 169 9.61 8.59 0.17
C VAL A 169 8.16 8.72 -0.32
N ALA A 170 7.90 8.69 -1.63
CA ALA A 170 6.55 8.76 -2.17
C ALA A 170 5.71 7.56 -1.71
N PHE A 171 6.25 6.34 -1.79
CA PHE A 171 5.59 5.13 -1.29
C PHE A 171 5.25 5.23 0.20
N GLY A 172 6.26 5.55 1.03
CA GLY A 172 6.09 5.61 2.48
C GLY A 172 5.17 6.74 2.93
N THR A 173 5.25 7.91 2.28
CA THR A 173 4.35 9.04 2.55
C THR A 173 2.92 8.71 2.12
N ALA A 174 2.71 8.08 0.96
CA ALA A 174 1.38 7.67 0.51
C ALA A 174 0.73 6.69 1.50
N ARG A 175 1.50 5.73 2.02
CA ARG A 175 1.04 4.84 3.11
C ARG A 175 0.77 5.60 4.40
N GLY A 176 1.64 6.53 4.78
CA GLY A 176 1.48 7.38 5.97
C GLY A 176 0.21 8.21 5.93
N VAL A 177 -0.08 8.85 4.79
CA VAL A 177 -1.26 9.70 4.57
C VAL A 177 -2.56 8.92 4.65
N ALA A 178 -2.54 7.61 4.40
CA ALA A 178 -3.73 6.76 4.50
C ALA A 178 -4.41 6.86 5.88
N VAL A 179 -3.66 7.14 6.96
CA VAL A 179 -4.20 7.36 8.32
C VAL A 179 -5.28 8.45 8.36
N LEU A 180 -5.19 9.44 7.47
CA LEU A 180 -6.16 10.54 7.39
C LEU A 180 -7.54 10.07 6.89
N ALA A 181 -7.64 8.90 6.26
CA ALA A 181 -8.93 8.30 5.90
C ALA A 181 -9.81 8.06 7.14
N GLY A 182 -9.20 7.86 8.31
CA GLY A 182 -9.89 7.70 9.59
C GLY A 182 -10.38 9.01 10.23
N PHE A 183 -10.10 10.18 9.65
CA PHE A 183 -10.38 11.48 10.26
C PHE A 183 -11.88 11.73 10.57
N ALA A 184 -12.79 11.12 9.82
CA ALA A 184 -14.23 11.29 10.05
C ALA A 184 -14.78 10.39 11.17
N ASN A 185 -14.00 9.43 11.65
CA ASN A 185 -14.41 8.41 12.61
C ASN A 185 -14.33 8.97 14.04
N ARG A 186 -15.39 9.70 14.43
CA ARG A 186 -15.55 10.30 15.77
C ARG A 186 -16.55 9.55 16.66
N ASP A 187 -17.24 8.56 16.11
CA ASP A 187 -18.22 7.75 16.82
C ASP A 187 -18.22 6.30 16.30
N PRO A 188 -18.70 5.33 17.10
CA PRO A 188 -18.68 3.92 16.73
C PRO A 188 -19.46 3.59 15.45
N ARG A 189 -20.56 4.32 15.15
CA ARG A 189 -21.37 4.04 13.95
C ARG A 189 -20.62 4.41 12.68
N ARG A 190 -19.92 5.55 12.69
CA ARG A 190 -19.05 5.97 11.58
C ARG A 190 -17.87 5.02 11.39
N LEU A 191 -17.23 4.59 12.48
CA LEU A 191 -16.14 3.62 12.41
C LEU A 191 -16.62 2.29 11.79
N ALA A 192 -17.76 1.75 12.23
CA ALA A 192 -18.33 0.54 11.65
C ALA A 192 -18.69 0.71 10.16
N ALA A 193 -19.26 1.86 9.77
CA ALA A 193 -19.53 2.16 8.37
C ALA A 193 -18.26 2.29 7.52
N PHE A 194 -17.20 2.88 8.09
CA PHE A 194 -15.88 2.95 7.47
C PHE A 194 -15.31 1.55 7.21
N HIS A 195 -15.33 0.65 8.20
CA HIS A 195 -14.89 -0.74 8.03
C HIS A 195 -15.62 -1.46 6.91
N ARG A 196 -16.95 -1.35 6.84
CA ARG A 196 -17.73 -1.98 5.76
C ARG A 196 -17.34 -1.47 4.38
N ARG A 197 -17.21 -0.14 4.23
CA ARG A 197 -16.79 0.48 2.96
C ARG A 197 -15.37 0.08 2.58
N PHE A 198 -14.46 0.07 3.56
CA PHE A 198 -13.07 -0.30 3.36
C PHE A 198 -12.92 -1.77 2.94
N ALA A 199 -13.67 -2.68 3.57
CA ALA A 199 -13.74 -4.08 3.17
C ALA A 199 -14.32 -4.27 1.76
N ALA A 200 -15.40 -3.55 1.42
CA ALA A 200 -16.00 -3.61 0.08
C ALA A 200 -15.07 -3.09 -1.03
N MET A 201 -14.06 -2.27 -0.70
CA MET A 201 -13.08 -1.76 -1.65
C MET A 201 -11.88 -2.69 -1.90
N ASP A 202 -11.67 -3.74 -1.11
CA ASP A 202 -10.46 -4.59 -1.23
C ASP A 202 -10.32 -5.19 -2.64
N GLU A 203 -11.37 -5.86 -3.12
CA GLU A 203 -11.39 -6.49 -4.44
C GLU A 203 -11.31 -5.46 -5.60
N PRO A 204 -12.16 -4.41 -5.65
CA PRO A 204 -12.03 -3.37 -6.68
C PRO A 204 -10.66 -2.70 -6.75
N VAL A 205 -10.03 -2.44 -5.59
CA VAL A 205 -8.71 -1.81 -5.54
C VAL A 205 -7.63 -2.78 -5.99
N ARG A 206 -7.72 -4.08 -5.66
CA ARG A 206 -6.80 -5.09 -6.20
C ARG A 206 -6.87 -5.13 -7.73
N VAL A 207 -8.07 -5.17 -8.30
CA VAL A 207 -8.26 -5.15 -9.76
C VAL A 207 -7.68 -3.88 -10.36
N THR A 208 -7.97 -2.71 -9.78
CA THR A 208 -7.44 -1.42 -10.24
C THR A 208 -5.91 -1.44 -10.28
N VAL A 209 -5.27 -1.86 -9.19
CA VAL A 209 -3.81 -1.92 -9.07
C VAL A 209 -3.22 -2.92 -10.06
N THR A 210 -3.84 -4.07 -10.24
CA THR A 210 -3.42 -5.09 -11.23
C THR A 210 -3.48 -4.52 -12.65
N VAL A 211 -4.57 -3.84 -13.02
CA VAL A 211 -4.71 -3.19 -14.34
C VAL A 211 -3.66 -2.09 -14.52
N SER A 212 -3.39 -1.29 -13.49
CA SER A 212 -2.32 -0.29 -13.53
C SER A 212 -0.93 -0.92 -13.73
N LEU A 213 -0.65 -2.08 -13.13
CA LEU A 213 0.60 -2.81 -13.33
C LEU A 213 0.72 -3.41 -14.75
N ILE A 214 -0.38 -3.91 -15.31
CA ILE A 214 -0.43 -4.35 -16.72
C ILE A 214 -0.11 -3.17 -17.64
N ALA A 215 -0.78 -2.03 -17.43
CA ALA A 215 -0.51 -0.83 -18.20
C ALA A 215 0.95 -0.36 -18.05
N ALA A 216 1.52 -0.43 -16.85
CA ALA A 216 2.92 -0.07 -16.59
C ALA A 216 3.88 -1.01 -17.33
N THR A 217 3.59 -2.31 -17.33
CA THR A 217 4.35 -3.32 -18.08
C THR A 217 4.35 -3.00 -19.57
N LEU A 218 3.17 -2.75 -20.16
CA LEU A 218 3.03 -2.43 -21.58
C LEU A 218 3.74 -1.12 -21.93
N ALA A 219 3.61 -0.08 -21.10
CA ALA A 219 4.25 1.20 -21.31
C ALA A 219 5.79 1.09 -21.32
N LEU A 220 6.35 0.29 -20.40
CA LEU A 220 7.80 0.05 -20.34
C LEU A 220 8.29 -0.89 -21.45
N ALA A 221 7.44 -1.79 -21.95
CA ALA A 221 7.78 -2.67 -23.07
C ALA A 221 7.85 -1.93 -24.42
N THR A 222 7.18 -0.78 -24.57
CA THR A 222 7.32 0.06 -25.76
C THR A 222 8.64 0.84 -25.72
N ALA A 223 9.53 0.57 -26.68
CA ALA A 223 10.80 1.30 -26.83
C ALA A 223 10.74 2.25 -28.05
N PRO A 224 11.02 3.55 -27.89
CA PRO A 224 11.22 4.27 -26.63
C PRO A 224 9.90 4.47 -25.86
N VAL A 225 9.98 4.57 -24.53
CA VAL A 225 8.80 4.88 -23.69
C VAL A 225 8.30 6.28 -24.04
N THR A 226 7.10 6.36 -24.60
CA THR A 226 6.50 7.64 -25.02
C THR A 226 5.73 8.29 -23.86
N PRO A 227 5.57 9.64 -23.86
CA PRO A 227 4.74 10.33 -22.88
C PRO A 227 3.30 9.79 -22.82
N ILE A 228 2.73 9.48 -23.98
CA ILE A 228 1.38 8.91 -24.11
C ILE A 228 1.31 7.54 -23.42
N ALA A 229 2.27 6.65 -23.71
CA ALA A 229 2.32 5.33 -23.07
C ALA A 229 2.45 5.44 -21.54
N SER A 230 3.25 6.39 -21.04
CA SER A 230 3.41 6.61 -19.59
C SER A 230 2.17 7.19 -18.89
N ALA A 231 1.21 7.77 -19.62
CA ALA A 231 -0.03 8.29 -19.05
C ALA A 231 -1.09 7.20 -18.82
N ILE A 232 -1.01 6.07 -19.54
CA ILE A 232 -2.00 4.98 -19.47
C ILE A 232 -2.07 4.36 -18.05
N PRO A 233 -0.95 4.02 -17.38
CA PRO A 233 -0.99 3.48 -16.02
C PRO A 233 -1.61 4.47 -15.02
N VAL A 234 -1.33 5.77 -15.20
CA VAL A 234 -1.88 6.85 -14.36
C VAL A 234 -3.39 6.90 -14.50
N LEU A 235 -3.87 6.92 -15.76
CA LEU A 235 -5.30 6.96 -16.06
C LEU A 235 -6.01 5.72 -15.51
N ALA A 236 -5.44 4.53 -15.70
CA ALA A 236 -5.98 3.28 -15.17
C ALA A 236 -6.11 3.33 -13.63
N LEU A 237 -5.09 3.85 -12.95
CA LEU A 237 -5.09 3.96 -11.48
C LEU A 237 -6.16 4.95 -11.00
N VAL A 238 -6.18 6.15 -11.58
CA VAL A 238 -7.09 7.24 -11.18
C VAL A 238 -8.55 6.86 -11.47
N VAL A 239 -8.85 6.40 -12.69
CA VAL A 239 -10.20 6.03 -13.09
C VAL A 239 -10.66 4.80 -12.32
N GLY A 240 -9.85 3.75 -12.23
CA GLY A 240 -10.22 2.54 -11.49
C GLY A 240 -10.49 2.81 -10.01
N PHE A 241 -9.68 3.66 -9.37
CA PHE A 241 -9.89 4.05 -7.97
C PHE A 241 -11.16 4.90 -7.80
N ALA A 242 -11.41 5.87 -8.70
CA ALA A 242 -12.64 6.66 -8.69
C ALA A 242 -13.89 5.77 -8.88
N THR A 243 -13.83 4.80 -9.79
CA THR A 243 -14.90 3.82 -10.01
C THR A 243 -15.11 2.93 -8.79
N ALA A 244 -14.04 2.40 -8.19
CA ALA A 244 -14.09 1.57 -6.98
C ALA A 244 -14.77 2.31 -5.82
N THR A 245 -14.40 3.57 -5.60
CA THR A 245 -15.00 4.40 -4.54
C THR A 245 -16.48 4.72 -4.81
N ALA A 246 -16.85 5.00 -6.06
CA ALA A 246 -18.24 5.25 -6.44
C ALA A 246 -19.13 4.02 -6.24
N LEU A 247 -18.64 2.84 -6.66
CA LEU A 247 -19.35 1.56 -6.49
C LEU A 247 -19.52 1.20 -5.01
N SER A 248 -18.47 1.36 -4.20
CA SER A 248 -18.53 1.10 -2.75
C SER A 248 -19.56 1.99 -2.05
N ARG A 249 -19.67 3.27 -2.44
CA ARG A 249 -20.70 4.19 -1.92
C ARG A 249 -22.11 3.74 -2.32
N ALA A 250 -22.32 3.40 -3.59
CA ALA A 250 -23.62 2.93 -4.06
C ALA A 250 -24.08 1.63 -3.39
N GLN A 251 -23.15 0.70 -3.09
CA GLN A 251 -23.44 -0.52 -2.34
C GLN A 251 -23.80 -0.24 -0.88
N ALA A 252 -23.12 0.71 -0.24
CA ALA A 252 -23.42 1.11 1.14
C ALA A 252 -24.81 1.75 1.29
N ASP A 253 -25.30 2.46 0.27
CA ASP A 253 -26.64 3.06 0.28
C ASP A 253 -27.76 2.04 -0.03
N ARG A 254 -27.44 0.94 -0.72
CA ARG A 254 -28.40 -0.13 -1.06
C ARG A 254 -28.58 -1.19 0.02
N THR A 255 -27.65 -1.30 0.98
CA THR A 255 -27.73 -2.31 2.03
C THR A 255 -28.74 -1.90 3.10
N VAL A 256 -30.02 -2.26 2.85
CA VAL A 256 -31.04 -2.37 3.91
C VAL A 256 -30.54 -3.42 4.90
N ILE A 257 -30.44 -3.03 6.17
CA ILE A 257 -29.95 -3.88 7.26
C ILE A 257 -30.94 -5.04 7.44
N LEU A 258 -30.58 -6.24 6.97
CA LEU A 258 -31.13 -7.47 7.53
C LEU A 258 -30.26 -7.87 8.73
N PRO A 259 -30.82 -8.07 9.94
CA PRO A 259 -30.06 -8.31 11.18
C PRO A 259 -29.20 -9.59 11.21
N SER A 260 -29.13 -10.36 10.12
CA SER A 260 -28.62 -11.73 10.09
C SER A 260 -27.73 -12.00 8.87
N ALA A 261 -26.81 -11.09 8.54
CA ALA A 261 -25.76 -11.42 7.59
C ALA A 261 -24.76 -12.37 8.28
N PRO A 262 -24.53 -13.59 7.76
CA PRO A 262 -23.59 -14.53 8.36
C PRO A 262 -22.17 -13.92 8.37
N LEU A 263 -21.45 -14.14 9.47
CA LEU A 263 -20.04 -13.74 9.61
C LEU A 263 -19.22 -14.27 8.43
N SER A 264 -18.32 -13.43 7.90
CA SER A 264 -17.42 -13.84 6.82
C SER A 264 -16.57 -15.04 7.25
N GLU A 265 -16.18 -15.91 6.32
CA GLU A 265 -15.32 -17.07 6.62
C GLU A 265 -13.99 -16.65 7.28
N ALA A 266 -13.47 -15.45 6.95
CA ALA A 266 -12.30 -14.87 7.62
C ALA A 266 -12.57 -14.59 9.11
N THR A 267 -13.76 -14.06 9.44
CA THR A 267 -14.16 -13.82 10.84
C THR A 267 -14.42 -15.13 11.59
N LYS A 268 -14.91 -16.18 10.91
CA LYS A 268 -15.04 -17.52 11.51
C LYS A 268 -13.68 -18.18 11.76
N LEU A 269 -12.68 -17.89 10.92
CA LEU A 269 -11.32 -18.42 11.06
C LEU A 269 -10.55 -17.74 12.21
N ASP A 270 -10.71 -16.42 12.39
CA ASP A 270 -10.16 -15.69 13.54
C ASP A 270 -10.75 -16.15 14.88
N LEU A 271 -12.04 -16.52 14.90
CA LEU A 271 -12.66 -17.09 16.10
C LEU A 271 -12.14 -18.49 16.43
N ARG A 272 -11.74 -19.29 15.43
CA ARG A 272 -11.17 -20.63 15.63
C ARG A 272 -9.70 -20.61 16.04
N THR A 273 -8.96 -19.57 15.68
CA THR A 273 -7.52 -19.45 15.98
C THR A 273 -7.24 -18.77 17.32
N ASN A 274 -8.25 -18.13 17.92
CA ASN A 274 -8.20 -17.52 19.24
C ASN A 274 -8.88 -18.35 20.35
N GLU A 275 -9.26 -19.60 20.09
CA GLU A 275 -9.57 -20.51 21.19
C GLU A 275 -8.28 -20.80 21.97
N PRO A 276 -8.23 -20.55 23.29
CA PRO A 276 -7.08 -20.94 24.08
C PRO A 276 -6.95 -22.46 23.97
N THR A 277 -5.81 -22.91 23.47
CA THR A 277 -5.45 -24.33 23.45
C THR A 277 -5.41 -24.81 24.90
N THR A 278 -6.49 -25.45 25.33
CA THR A 278 -6.48 -26.24 26.55
C THR A 278 -5.80 -27.58 26.24
N ALA A 279 -4.68 -27.79 26.93
CA ALA A 279 -3.82 -28.97 26.96
C ALA A 279 -2.80 -29.12 25.82
#